data_AF-A0A3M1ZGW2-F1
#
_entry.id   AF-A0A3M1ZGW2-F1
#
_cell.length_a   1.000
_cell.length_b   1.000
_cell.length_c   1.000
_cell.angle_alpha   90.00
_cell.angle_beta   90.00
_cell.angle_gamma   90.00
#
_symmetry.space_group_name_H-M   'P 1'
#
loop_
_entity.id
_entity.type
_entity.pdbx_description
1 polymer ?
#
loop_
_entity_poly.entity_id
_entity_poly.type
_entity_poly.pdbx_seq_one_letter_code
_entity_poly.pdbx_strand_id
1 'polypeptide(L)'
;MGALLIVLDVALLALAFYTGYRAREVLPFFPIPEAQPPFLAYVPTLLLHVAVVIFVLYISRLYHLPRMTSRFDQARAIVGAVGIGSLLAMGMQELLFKRTIFEIDYPRGMFFYVAFFSVIFVSVGREFHRTLQHYLRKRGLSRDNLLIIGTSR
;
A
#
# COMPACT_ATOMS: atom_id res chain seq x y z
N MET A 1 11.77 5.52 12.83
CA MET A 1 10.78 4.42 12.72
C MET A 1 9.81 4.58 11.57
N GLY A 2 9.33 5.79 11.22
CA GLY A 2 8.39 5.99 10.10
C GLY A 2 8.96 5.67 8.70
N ALA A 3 10.22 6.02 8.43
CA ALA A 3 10.86 5.77 7.13
C ALA A 3 10.88 4.29 6.71
N LEU A 4 11.15 3.37 7.64
CA LEU A 4 11.16 1.93 7.34
C LEU A 4 9.76 1.41 6.98
N LEU A 5 8.71 1.97 7.60
CA LEU A 5 7.33 1.62 7.28
C LEU A 5 6.96 2.10 5.88
N ILE A 6 7.40 3.30 5.48
CA ILE A 6 7.21 3.82 4.12
C ILE A 6 7.90 2.91 3.10
N VAL A 7 9.15 2.52 3.34
CA VAL A 7 9.89 1.61 2.45
C VAL A 7 9.19 0.25 2.33
N LEU A 8 8.70 -0.28 3.45
CA LEU A 8 7.90 -1.51 3.46
C LEU A 8 6.62 -1.36 2.63
N ASP A 9 5.86 -0.28 2.83
CA ASP A 9 4.63 -0.04 2.08
C ASP A 9 4.90 0.13 0.58
N VAL A 10 5.98 0.81 0.19
CA VAL A 10 6.43 0.92 -1.21
C VAL A 10 6.70 -0.46 -1.80
N ALA A 11 7.44 -1.32 -1.09
CA ALA A 11 7.73 -2.68 -1.56
C ALA A 11 6.46 -3.54 -1.67
N LEU A 12 5.54 -3.43 -0.70
CA LEU A 12 4.27 -4.17 -0.69
C LEU A 12 3.32 -3.71 -1.80
N LEU A 13 3.26 -2.41 -2.10
CA LEU A 13 2.48 -1.87 -3.20
C LEU A 13 3.05 -2.27 -4.55
N ALA A 14 4.38 -2.25 -4.72
CA ALA A 14 5.02 -2.75 -5.93
C ALA A 14 4.78 -4.26 -6.13
N LEU A 15 4.88 -5.04 -5.04
CA LEU A 15 4.57 -6.47 -5.04
C LEU A 15 3.09 -6.71 -5.39
N ALA A 16 2.17 -5.94 -4.82
CA ALA A 16 0.74 -6.02 -5.11
C ALA A 16 0.43 -5.70 -6.58
N PHE A 17 1.15 -4.73 -7.16
CA PHE A 17 1.01 -4.41 -8.57
C PHE A 17 1.47 -5.56 -9.45
N TYR A 18 2.63 -6.15 -9.13
CA TYR A 18 3.16 -7.32 -9.84
C TYR A 18 2.25 -8.53 -9.71
N THR A 19 1.73 -8.83 -8.52
CA THR A 19 0.78 -9.93 -8.34
C THR A 19 -0.54 -9.65 -9.03
N GLY A 20 -1.02 -8.40 -9.06
CA GLY A 20 -2.21 -8.01 -9.82
C GLY A 20 -2.03 -8.20 -11.34
N TYR A 21 -0.85 -7.85 -11.87
CA TYR A 21 -0.47 -8.10 -13.27
C TYR A 21 -0.52 -9.60 -13.59
N ARG A 22 0.07 -10.45 -12.75
CA ARG A 22 0.06 -11.92 -12.93
C ARG A 22 -1.31 -12.54 -12.72
N ALA A 23 -2.07 -12.04 -11.74
CA ALA A 23 -3.43 -12.49 -11.47
C ALA A 23 -4.35 -12.27 -12.68
N ARG A 24 -4.16 -11.18 -13.41
CA ARG A 24 -4.92 -10.91 -14.65
C ARG A 24 -4.70 -11.95 -15.74
N GLU A 25 -3.54 -12.59 -15.79
CA GLU A 25 -3.23 -13.63 -16.79
C GLU A 25 -3.86 -14.99 -16.45
N VAL A 26 -4.17 -15.22 -15.17
CA VAL A 26 -4.57 -16.55 -14.67
C VAL A 26 -6.01 -16.59 -14.18
N LEU A 27 -6.51 -15.51 -13.60
CA LEU A 27 -7.80 -15.49 -12.92
C LEU A 27 -8.93 -15.01 -13.86
N PRO A 28 -10.00 -15.79 -14.05
CA PRO A 28 -11.07 -15.50 -15.01
C PRO A 28 -12.16 -14.55 -14.48
N PHE A 29 -11.87 -13.71 -13.47
CA PHE A 29 -12.87 -12.75 -12.95
C PHE A 29 -13.16 -11.60 -13.93
N PHE A 30 -12.23 -11.33 -14.85
CA PHE A 30 -12.38 -10.37 -15.95
C PHE A 30 -11.91 -11.03 -17.26
N PRO A 31 -12.29 -10.49 -18.43
CA PRO A 31 -11.82 -11.01 -19.71
C PRO A 31 -10.29 -11.07 -19.75
N ILE A 32 -9.75 -12.28 -19.95
CA ILE A 32 -8.32 -12.51 -20.08
C ILE A 32 -7.90 -11.91 -21.43
N PRO A 33 -6.93 -10.98 -21.46
CA PRO A 33 -6.49 -10.38 -22.71
C PRO A 33 -5.82 -11.43 -23.61
N GLU A 34 -6.08 -11.36 -24.93
CA GLU A 34 -5.40 -12.21 -25.92
C GLU A 34 -3.88 -11.92 -25.97
N ALA A 35 -3.50 -10.67 -25.76
CA ALA A 35 -2.11 -10.24 -25.61
C ALA A 35 -2.01 -9.19 -24.50
N GLN A 36 -1.21 -9.48 -23.45
CA GLN A 36 -0.90 -8.55 -22.37
C GLN A 36 0.47 -7.89 -22.63
N PRO A 37 0.59 -6.56 -22.56
CA PRO A 37 1.89 -5.89 -22.66
C PRO A 37 2.89 -6.40 -21.60
N PRO A 38 4.20 -6.34 -21.87
CA PRO A 38 5.21 -6.75 -20.89
C PRO A 38 5.11 -5.88 -19.63
N PHE A 39 5.40 -6.47 -18.47
CA PHE A 39 5.34 -5.77 -17.18
C PHE A 39 6.11 -4.44 -17.15
N LEU A 40 7.25 -4.38 -17.85
CA LEU A 40 8.09 -3.18 -17.93
C LEU A 40 7.35 -1.97 -18.53
N ALA A 41 6.38 -2.21 -19.42
CA ALA A 41 5.58 -1.15 -20.01
C ALA A 41 4.62 -0.50 -18.99
N TYR A 42 4.31 -1.21 -17.89
CA TYR A 42 3.49 -0.71 -16.78
C TYR A 42 4.30 -0.01 -15.68
N VAL A 43 5.63 0.12 -15.80
CA VAL A 43 6.46 0.78 -14.78
C VAL A 43 6.02 2.22 -14.49
N PRO A 44 5.68 3.08 -15.47
CA PRO A 44 5.14 4.41 -15.18
C PRO A 44 3.86 4.37 -14.34
N THR A 45 2.94 3.45 -14.66
CA THR A 45 1.68 3.25 -13.94
C THR A 45 1.89 2.69 -12.54
N LEU A 46 2.85 1.77 -12.37
CA LEU A 46 3.27 1.26 -11.06
C LEU A 46 3.80 2.40 -10.19
N LEU A 47 4.73 3.22 -10.72
CA LEU A 47 5.32 4.32 -9.98
C LEU A 47 4.26 5.36 -9.58
N LEU A 48 3.35 5.70 -10.50
CA LEU A 48 2.24 6.59 -10.22
C LEU A 48 1.33 6.03 -9.12
N HIS A 49 0.93 4.76 -9.23
CA HIS A 49 0.09 4.09 -8.22
C HIS A 49 0.74 4.10 -6.84
N VAL A 50 2.01 3.68 -6.75
CA VAL A 50 2.78 3.69 -5.50
C VAL A 50 2.87 5.11 -4.93
N ALA A 51 3.24 6.09 -5.74
CA ALA A 51 3.42 7.47 -5.29
C ALA A 51 2.10 8.06 -4.74
N VAL A 52 1.00 7.89 -5.47
CA VAL A 52 -0.32 8.41 -5.08
C VAL A 52 -0.83 7.71 -3.82
N VAL A 53 -0.72 6.38 -3.73
CA VAL A 53 -1.17 5.65 -2.53
C VAL A 53 -0.33 6.01 -1.31
N ILE A 54 1.00 6.11 -1.44
CA ILE A 54 1.89 6.55 -0.35
C ILE A 54 1.54 7.97 0.09
N PHE A 55 1.28 8.88 -0.87
CA PHE A 55 0.85 10.24 -0.58
C PHE A 55 -0.48 10.26 0.20
N VAL A 56 -1.47 9.48 -0.21
CA VAL A 56 -2.76 9.37 0.51
C VAL A 56 -2.55 8.80 1.92
N LEU A 57 -1.78 7.72 2.07
CA LEU A 57 -1.42 7.18 3.39
C LEU A 57 -0.74 8.22 4.28
N TYR A 58 0.08 9.09 3.69
CA TYR A 58 0.80 10.15 4.40
C TYR A 58 -0.13 11.25 4.90
N ILE A 59 -0.99 11.79 4.03
CA ILE A 59 -1.94 12.84 4.42
C ILE A 59 -3.03 12.30 5.36
N SER A 60 -3.39 11.01 5.26
CA SER A 60 -4.26 10.31 6.22
C SER A 60 -3.59 10.07 7.57
N ARG A 61 -2.34 10.52 7.76
CA ARG A 61 -1.54 10.37 9.00
C ARG A 61 -1.38 8.91 9.46
N LEU A 62 -1.49 7.95 8.53
CA LEU A 62 -1.40 6.52 8.81
C LEU A 62 0.02 6.07 9.16
N TYR A 63 1.03 6.96 9.05
CA TYR A 63 2.39 6.75 9.54
C TYR A 63 2.63 7.31 10.96
N HIS A 64 1.71 8.12 11.49
CA HIS A 64 1.84 8.81 12.77
C HIS A 64 0.85 8.29 13.83
N LEU A 65 0.57 6.99 13.80
CA LEU A 65 -0.52 6.40 14.56
C LEU A 65 -0.36 6.57 16.09
N PRO A 66 -1.36 7.10 16.81
CA PRO A 66 -1.32 7.22 18.26
C PRO A 66 -1.37 5.85 18.96
N ARG A 67 -0.81 5.75 20.17
CA ARG A 67 -0.55 4.48 20.91
C ARG A 67 -1.79 3.63 21.25
N MET A 68 -3.01 4.05 20.93
CA MET A 68 -4.29 3.41 21.33
C MET A 68 -5.26 3.10 20.17
N THR A 69 -4.78 2.85 18.95
CA THR A 69 -5.69 2.45 17.85
C THR A 69 -5.96 0.94 17.83
N SER A 70 -7.24 0.56 17.73
CA SER A 70 -7.67 -0.82 17.47
C SER A 70 -7.12 -1.33 16.13
N ARG A 71 -6.84 -2.63 16.05
CA ARG A 71 -6.34 -3.29 14.81
C ARG A 71 -7.38 -3.20 13.69
N PHE A 72 -8.65 -3.33 14.05
CA PHE A 72 -9.75 -3.26 13.08
C PHE A 72 -9.93 -1.85 12.52
N ASP A 73 -9.83 -0.83 13.36
CA ASP A 73 -9.91 0.57 12.93
C ASP A 73 -8.75 0.93 12.02
N GLN A 74 -7.54 0.44 12.34
CA GLN A 74 -6.36 0.62 11.50
C GLN A 74 -6.53 -0.04 10.13
N ALA A 75 -6.99 -1.29 10.08
CA ALA A 75 -7.25 -2.00 8.83
C ALA A 75 -8.30 -1.26 7.98
N ARG A 76 -9.40 -0.82 8.59
CA ARG A 76 -10.44 -0.04 7.89
C ARG A 76 -9.89 1.28 7.33
N ALA A 77 -9.06 1.97 8.09
CA ALA A 77 -8.42 3.21 7.63
C ALA A 77 -7.46 2.95 6.46
N ILE A 78 -6.71 1.84 6.48
CA ILE A 78 -5.85 1.42 5.35
C ILE A 78 -6.70 1.11 4.12
N VAL A 79 -7.77 0.33 4.26
CA VAL A 79 -8.70 0.01 3.15
C VAL A 79 -9.22 1.28 2.51
N GLY A 80 -9.67 2.25 3.32
CA GLY A 80 -10.15 3.55 2.83
C GLY A 80 -9.07 4.34 2.10
N ALA A 81 -7.89 4.50 2.70
CA ALA A 81 -6.78 5.27 2.13
C ALA A 81 -6.23 4.64 0.83
N VAL A 82 -6.02 3.32 0.81
CA VAL A 82 -5.55 2.60 -0.38
C VAL A 82 -6.62 2.62 -1.47
N GLY A 83 -7.90 2.47 -1.14
CA GLY A 83 -9.00 2.57 -2.09
C GLY A 83 -9.05 3.95 -2.76
N ILE A 84 -9.02 5.03 -1.97
CA ILE A 84 -8.98 6.41 -2.48
C ILE A 84 -7.72 6.63 -3.33
N GLY A 85 -6.55 6.23 -2.83
CA GLY A 85 -5.29 6.37 -3.58
C GLY A 85 -5.28 5.61 -4.90
N SER A 86 -5.86 4.41 -4.94
CA SER A 86 -5.96 3.61 -6.16
C SER A 86 -6.88 4.29 -7.18
N LEU A 87 -8.06 4.77 -6.74
CA LEU A 87 -9.01 5.48 -7.63
C LEU A 87 -8.40 6.77 -8.18
N LEU A 88 -7.70 7.53 -7.33
CA LEU A 88 -6.96 8.72 -7.76
C LEU A 88 -5.86 8.37 -8.76
N ALA A 89 -5.08 7.31 -8.50
CA ALA A 89 -4.03 6.86 -9.42
C ALA A 89 -4.59 6.47 -10.79
N MET A 90 -5.74 5.77 -10.83
CA MET A 90 -6.43 5.42 -12.07
C MET A 90 -6.88 6.67 -12.84
N GLY A 91 -7.49 7.65 -12.16
CA GLY A 91 -7.89 8.91 -12.78
C GLY A 91 -6.70 9.75 -13.26
N MET A 92 -5.62 9.79 -12.47
CA MET A 92 -4.39 10.51 -12.83
C MET A 92 -3.67 9.84 -13.99
N GLN A 93 -3.69 8.51 -14.11
CA GLN A 93 -3.09 7.80 -15.24
C GLN A 93 -3.74 8.23 -16.56
N GLU A 94 -5.08 8.33 -16.59
CA GLU A 94 -5.82 8.78 -17.78
C GLU A 94 -5.51 10.24 -18.13
N LEU A 95 -5.22 11.09 -17.15
CA LEU A 95 -4.89 12.51 -17.37
C LEU A 95 -3.43 12.75 -17.75
N LEU A 96 -2.50 12.01 -17.13
CA LEU A 96 -1.07 12.24 -17.24
C LEU A 96 -0.43 11.48 -18.41
N PHE A 97 -0.92 10.27 -18.72
CA PHE A 97 -0.27 9.40 -19.70
C PHE A 97 -0.97 9.34 -21.04
N LYS A 98 -2.24 9.71 -21.12
CA LYS A 98 -2.99 9.76 -22.38
C LYS A 98 -2.33 10.77 -23.33
N ARG A 99 -2.10 10.37 -24.59
CA ARG A 99 -1.37 11.14 -25.62
C ARG A 99 0.11 11.36 -25.32
N THR A 100 0.74 10.51 -24.52
CA THR A 100 2.18 10.57 -24.23
C THR A 100 2.88 9.26 -24.61
N ILE A 101 4.21 9.24 -24.57
CA ILE A 101 5.01 8.02 -24.79
C ILE A 101 4.77 6.92 -23.75
N PHE A 102 4.11 7.23 -22.64
CA PHE A 102 3.74 6.30 -21.58
C PHE A 102 2.29 5.83 -21.67
N GLU A 103 1.62 6.11 -22.79
CA GLU A 103 0.27 5.64 -23.04
C GLU A 103 0.26 4.12 -23.12
N ILE A 104 -0.36 3.51 -22.11
CA ILE A 104 -0.62 2.09 -22.07
C ILE A 104 -2.05 1.85 -21.65
N ASP A 105 -2.72 0.94 -22.33
CA ASP A 105 -4.03 0.50 -21.92
C ASP A 105 -3.91 -0.14 -20.53
N TYR A 106 -4.46 0.56 -19.53
CA TYR A 106 -4.58 0.12 -18.15
C TYR A 106 -6.03 -0.31 -17.89
N PRO A 107 -6.36 -1.60 -18.08
CA PRO A 107 -7.75 -2.00 -18.13
C PRO A 107 -8.34 -2.08 -16.73
N ARG A 108 -9.63 -1.82 -16.62
CA ARG A 108 -10.35 -1.78 -15.33
C ARG A 108 -10.17 -3.07 -14.52
N GLY A 109 -10.08 -4.23 -15.18
CA GLY A 109 -9.80 -5.50 -14.51
C GLY A 109 -8.44 -5.54 -13.82
N MET A 110 -7.39 -4.98 -14.45
CA MET A 110 -6.06 -4.86 -13.83
C MET A 110 -6.13 -3.95 -12.60
N PHE A 111 -6.83 -2.82 -12.72
CA PHE A 111 -7.06 -1.91 -11.61
C PHE A 111 -7.66 -2.61 -10.39
N PHE A 112 -8.71 -3.41 -10.56
CA PHE A 112 -9.34 -4.10 -9.44
C PHE A 112 -8.41 -5.10 -8.75
N TYR A 113 -7.63 -5.87 -9.51
CA TYR A 113 -6.63 -6.77 -8.93
C TYR A 113 -5.57 -6.01 -8.15
N VAL A 114 -4.98 -4.97 -8.75
CA VAL A 114 -3.94 -4.16 -8.11
C VAL A 114 -4.47 -3.51 -6.82
N ALA A 115 -5.66 -2.91 -6.85
CA ALA A 115 -6.27 -2.30 -5.67
C ALA A 115 -6.55 -3.34 -4.56
N PHE A 116 -7.10 -4.50 -4.94
CA PHE A 116 -7.40 -5.59 -4.00
C PHE A 116 -6.13 -6.13 -3.32
N PHE A 117 -5.10 -6.48 -4.10
CA PHE A 117 -3.83 -6.96 -3.54
C PHE A 117 -3.11 -5.88 -2.75
N SER A 118 -3.21 -4.61 -3.15
CA SER A 118 -2.61 -3.49 -2.41
C SER A 118 -3.20 -3.40 -1.00
N VAL A 119 -4.52 -3.49 -0.87
CA VAL A 119 -5.20 -3.49 0.43
C VAL A 119 -4.73 -4.67 1.29
N ILE A 120 -4.70 -5.89 0.73
CA ILE A 120 -4.31 -7.09 1.46
C ILE A 120 -2.85 -7.01 1.92
N PHE A 121 -1.92 -6.74 1.00
CA PHE A 121 -0.49 -6.75 1.31
C PHE A 121 -0.09 -5.64 2.27
N VAL A 122 -0.61 -4.42 2.10
CA VAL A 122 -0.34 -3.31 3.03
C VAL A 122 -0.93 -3.61 4.41
N SER A 123 -2.15 -4.15 4.48
CA SER A 123 -2.78 -4.50 5.77
C SER A 123 -2.00 -5.59 6.51
N VAL A 124 -1.67 -6.69 5.83
CA VAL A 124 -0.90 -7.81 6.40
C VAL A 124 0.51 -7.37 6.76
N GLY A 125 1.18 -6.63 5.88
CA GLY A 125 2.55 -6.15 6.09
C GLY A 125 2.66 -5.21 7.28
N ARG A 126 1.67 -4.33 7.49
CA ARG A 126 1.63 -3.45 8.67
C ARG A 126 1.38 -4.21 9.97
N GLU A 127 0.54 -5.24 9.96
CA GLU A 127 0.33 -6.12 11.12
C GLU A 127 1.59 -6.92 11.46
N PHE A 128 2.29 -7.43 10.45
CA PHE A 128 3.57 -8.11 10.62
C PHE A 128 4.64 -7.18 11.18
N HIS A 129 4.77 -5.97 10.60
CA HIS A 129 5.72 -4.97 11.06
C HIS A 129 5.48 -4.56 12.52
N ARG A 130 4.22 -4.36 12.91
CA ARG A 130 3.84 -4.05 14.29
C ARG A 130 4.21 -5.19 15.24
N THR A 131 3.90 -6.43 14.89
CA THR A 131 4.22 -7.62 15.70
C THR A 131 5.73 -7.78 15.87
N LEU A 132 6.49 -7.61 14.78
CA LEU A 132 7.95 -7.71 14.79
C LEU A 132 8.58 -6.64 15.69
N GLN A 133 8.10 -5.39 15.60
CA GLN A 133 8.56 -4.33 16.49
C GLN A 133 8.24 -4.64 17.96
N HIS A 134 7.03 -5.12 18.28
CA HIS A 134 6.67 -5.50 19.64
C HIS A 134 7.56 -6.62 20.18
N TYR A 135 7.89 -7.60 19.34
CA TYR A 135 8.77 -8.70 19.69
C TYR A 135 10.21 -8.23 19.96
N LEU A 136 10.75 -7.36 19.09
CA LEU A 136 12.09 -6.77 19.26
C LEU A 136 12.18 -5.85 20.47
N ARG A 137 11.11 -5.09 20.79
CA ARG A 137 11.04 -4.26 22.00
C ARG A 137 11.04 -5.10 23.27
N LYS A 138 10.31 -6.23 23.29
CA LYS A 138 10.33 -7.18 24.42
C LYS A 138 11.71 -7.78 24.66
N ARG A 139 12.59 -7.85 23.65
CA ARG A 139 13.99 -8.31 23.78
C ARG A 139 14.96 -7.20 24.22
N GLY A 140 14.48 -6.01 24.60
CA GLY A 140 15.27 -5.01 25.33
C GLY A 140 16.06 -4.00 24.47
N LEU A 141 15.86 -3.97 23.15
CA LEU A 141 16.63 -3.10 22.24
C LEU A 141 16.06 -1.67 22.08
N SER A 142 15.00 -1.31 22.80
CA SER A 142 14.54 0.08 22.88
C SER A 142 13.96 0.33 24.26
N ARG A 143 14.83 0.80 25.17
CA ARG A 143 14.45 1.51 26.38
C ARG A 143 13.76 2.81 25.95
N ASP A 144 12.47 2.73 25.65
CA ASP A 144 11.62 3.90 25.82
C ASP A 144 11.67 4.19 27.32
N ASN A 145 12.41 5.23 27.70
CA ASN A 145 12.51 5.75 29.05
C ASN A 145 11.12 6.22 29.52
N LEU A 146 10.26 5.27 29.86
CA LEU A 146 9.01 5.51 30.56
C LEU A 146 9.38 5.78 32.01
N LEU A 147 9.65 7.04 32.29
CA LEU A 147 9.71 7.59 33.64
C LEU A 147 8.29 7.48 34.23
N ILE A 148 8.02 6.39 34.95
CA ILE A 148 6.82 6.25 35.76
C ILE A 148 7.05 7.15 36.97
N ILE A 149 6.60 8.40 36.89
CA ILE A 149 6.43 9.23 38.09
C ILE A 149 5.14 8.75 38.75
N GLY A 150 5.29 7.79 39.67
CA GLY A 150 4.27 7.55 40.67
C GLY A 150 4.18 8.78 41.56
N THR A 151 3.21 9.67 41.31
CA THR A 151 2.86 10.66 42.32
C THR A 151 1.98 9.97 43.35
N SER A 152 2.61 9.51 44.43
CA SER A 152 1.90 9.13 45.64
C SER A 152 1.47 10.41 46.36
N ARG A 153 0.16 10.69 46.41
CA ARG A 153 -0.57 11.15 47.59
C ARG A 153 -2.04 11.36 47.26
#